data_AF-A0A955F9I1-F1
#
_entry.id   AF-A0A955F9I1-F1
#
_cell.length_a   1.000
_cell.length_b   1.000
_cell.length_c   1.000
_cell.angle_alpha   90.00
_cell.angle_beta   90.00
_cell.angle_gamma   90.00
#
_symmetry.space_group_name_H-M   'P 1'
#
loop_
_entity.id
_entity.type
_entity.pdbx_description
1 polymer ?
#
loop_
_entity_poly.entity_id
_entity_poly.type
_entity_poly.pdbx_seq_one_letter_code
_entity_poly.pdbx_strand_id
1 'polypeptide(L)'
;MSKDTNPQVKVTESKDGSVKITQPKGVHRGVTVLLEQPDEVVRESVGGFVTFLKEKAVVGLAVGFIIGQQAQGLIKQLVDSFITPWINIIIGSELPKRATVFGGQQFAWGKFLYILINFIAVLVAVYAMVRIFKLDKLDAKPVKKKKS
;
A
#
# COMPACT_ATOMS: atom_id res chain seq x y z
N MET A 1 -0.10 -32.36 -61.33
CA MET A 1 1.11 -31.70 -60.78
C MET A 1 0.96 -30.21 -61.02
N SER A 2 0.63 -29.33 -60.07
CA SER A 2 1.32 -28.89 -58.84
C SER A 2 2.59 -28.05 -59.09
N LYS A 3 2.54 -26.79 -58.62
CA LYS A 3 3.64 -25.88 -58.18
C LYS A 3 4.44 -25.18 -59.27
N ASP A 4 4.88 -23.92 -59.17
CA ASP A 4 4.73 -22.82 -58.22
C ASP A 4 5.06 -21.55 -59.04
N THR A 5 4.28 -20.46 -58.96
CA THR A 5 4.76 -19.16 -59.45
C THR A 5 4.39 -18.09 -58.44
N ASN A 6 5.27 -17.99 -57.46
CA ASN A 6 5.37 -16.95 -56.45
C ASN A 6 5.21 -15.54 -57.08
N PRO A 7 4.22 -14.72 -56.66
CA PRO A 7 4.13 -13.34 -57.12
C PRO A 7 5.30 -12.54 -56.53
N GLN A 8 6.26 -12.22 -57.40
CA GLN A 8 7.52 -11.55 -57.07
C GLN A 8 7.30 -10.19 -56.38
N VAL A 9 7.86 -10.02 -55.19
CA VAL A 9 8.06 -8.69 -54.57
C VAL A 9 9.26 -8.04 -55.26
N LYS A 10 9.05 -6.94 -56.01
CA LYS A 10 10.13 -6.21 -56.66
C LYS A 10 10.82 -5.27 -55.67
N VAL A 11 11.96 -5.69 -55.14
CA VAL A 11 12.84 -4.84 -54.32
C VAL A 11 13.63 -3.93 -55.26
N THR A 12 13.43 -2.61 -55.16
CA THR A 12 14.31 -1.65 -55.82
C THR A 12 15.11 -0.94 -54.74
N GLU A 13 16.42 -1.15 -54.75
CA GLU A 13 17.36 -0.57 -53.80
C GLU A 13 17.65 0.88 -54.20
N SER A 14 17.34 1.83 -53.32
CA SER A 14 17.68 3.24 -53.51
C SER A 14 18.99 3.52 -52.77
N LYS A 15 19.92 4.27 -53.40
CA LYS A 15 21.32 4.50 -52.98
C LYS A 15 21.53 5.24 -51.63
N ASP A 16 20.51 5.35 -50.80
CA ASP A 16 20.55 5.98 -49.47
C ASP A 16 20.08 5.02 -48.35
N GLY A 17 20.30 3.72 -48.51
CA GLY A 17 20.09 2.72 -47.44
C GLY A 17 18.64 2.47 -47.00
N SER A 18 17.64 3.19 -47.54
CA SER A 18 16.23 2.90 -47.26
C SER A 18 15.62 1.98 -48.33
N VAL A 19 15.24 0.76 -47.94
CA VAL A 19 14.54 -0.20 -48.80
C VAL A 19 13.04 0.04 -48.69
N LYS A 20 12.39 0.49 -49.78
CA LYS A 20 10.92 0.64 -49.84
C LYS A 20 10.29 -0.59 -50.47
N ILE A 21 9.53 -1.34 -49.67
CA ILE A 21 8.68 -2.45 -50.12
C ILE A 21 7.33 -1.87 -50.54
N THR A 22 7.02 -1.92 -51.84
CA THR A 22 5.68 -1.56 -52.34
C THR A 22 4.83 -2.83 -52.37
N GLN A 23 3.83 -2.91 -51.50
CA GLN A 23 2.86 -4.00 -51.47
C GLN A 23 1.85 -3.88 -52.63
N PRO A 24 1.42 -5.00 -53.23
CA PRO A 24 0.37 -5.00 -54.24
C PRO A 24 -0.94 -4.49 -53.64
N LYS A 25 -1.49 -3.44 -54.27
CA LYS A 25 -2.86 -2.97 -54.04
C LYS A 25 -3.84 -4.08 -54.41
N GLY A 26 -4.66 -4.51 -53.43
CA GLY A 26 -5.93 -5.17 -53.70
C GLY A 26 -6.12 -6.52 -53.03
N VAL A 27 -6.39 -6.51 -51.72
CA VAL A 27 -7.37 -7.40 -51.09
C VAL A 27 -8.03 -6.64 -49.95
N HIS A 28 -9.14 -5.96 -50.25
CA HIS A 28 -10.05 -5.42 -49.23
C HIS A 28 -10.82 -6.58 -48.59
N ARG A 29 -10.21 -7.29 -47.64
CA ARG A 29 -11.02 -7.87 -46.56
C ARG A 29 -11.21 -6.74 -45.56
N GLY A 30 -12.45 -6.34 -45.33
CA GLY A 30 -12.82 -5.39 -44.29
C GLY A 30 -12.44 -5.98 -42.92
N VAL A 31 -11.17 -5.84 -42.57
CA VAL A 31 -10.71 -5.90 -41.19
C VAL A 31 -10.74 -4.45 -40.75
N THR A 32 -11.87 -4.04 -40.19
CA THR A 32 -11.94 -2.80 -39.43
C THR A 32 -11.01 -3.01 -38.25
N VAL A 33 -9.75 -2.61 -38.42
CA VAL A 33 -8.86 -2.40 -37.29
C VAL A 33 -9.45 -1.19 -36.58
N LEU A 34 -10.40 -1.45 -35.68
CA LEU A 34 -10.73 -0.51 -34.61
C LEU A 34 -9.39 -0.23 -33.97
N LEU A 35 -8.86 0.98 -34.21
CA LEU A 35 -7.91 1.57 -33.30
C LEU A 35 -8.70 1.76 -32.02
N GLU A 36 -8.81 0.69 -31.24
CA GLU A 36 -9.36 0.67 -29.90
C GLU A 36 -8.61 1.78 -29.16
N GLN A 37 -9.29 2.89 -28.88
CA GLN A 37 -8.71 4.00 -28.16
C GLN A 37 -8.29 3.45 -26.78
N PRO A 38 -6.99 3.44 -26.44
CA PRO A 38 -6.51 2.79 -25.22
C PRO A 38 -7.10 3.43 -23.95
N ASP A 39 -7.68 4.62 -24.06
CA ASP A 39 -8.28 5.41 -23.00
C ASP A 39 -9.68 4.94 -22.58
N GLU A 40 -10.44 4.20 -23.40
CA GLU A 40 -11.81 3.78 -23.05
C GLU A 40 -11.84 2.45 -22.25
N VAL A 41 -11.06 1.45 -22.67
CA VAL A 41 -10.98 0.13 -21.99
C VAL A 41 -10.34 0.23 -20.59
N VAL A 42 -9.39 1.16 -20.42
CA VAL A 42 -8.77 1.44 -19.12
C VAL A 42 -9.78 2.08 -18.16
N ARG A 43 -10.66 2.96 -18.65
CA ARG A 43 -11.71 3.59 -17.84
C ARG A 43 -12.75 2.58 -17.36
N GLU A 44 -13.12 1.62 -18.21
CA GLU A 44 -14.06 0.56 -17.84
C GLU A 44 -13.47 -0.36 -16.75
N SER A 45 -12.21 -0.76 -16.91
CA SER A 45 -11.51 -1.63 -15.95
C SER A 45 -11.27 -0.95 -14.60
N VAL A 46 -10.85 0.32 -14.60
CA VAL A 46 -10.65 1.11 -13.36
C VAL A 46 -11.98 1.44 -12.71
N GLY A 47 -13.01 1.79 -13.50
CA GLY A 47 -14.36 2.07 -13.01
C GLY A 47 -15.01 0.86 -12.34
N GLY A 48 -14.88 -0.33 -12.94
CA GLY A 48 -15.37 -1.59 -12.38
C GLY A 48 -14.70 -1.94 -11.05
N PHE A 49 -13.38 -1.75 -10.96
CA PHE A 49 -12.65 -1.99 -9.71
C PHE A 49 -13.01 -0.97 -8.60
N VAL A 50 -13.12 0.32 -8.93
CA VAL A 50 -13.54 1.34 -7.98
C VAL A 50 -14.95 1.05 -7.45
N THR A 51 -15.84 0.55 -8.30
CA THR A 51 -17.21 0.14 -7.92
C THR A 51 -17.16 -1.07 -6.99
N PHE A 52 -16.37 -2.09 -7.30
CA PHE A 52 -16.14 -3.25 -6.44
C PHE A 52 -15.61 -2.86 -5.04
N LEU A 53 -14.60 -1.99 -4.96
CA LEU A 53 -14.03 -1.56 -3.67
C LEU A 53 -15.06 -0.80 -2.81
N LYS A 54 -15.94 -0.02 -3.45
CA LYS A 54 -17.04 0.67 -2.78
C LYS A 54 -18.11 -0.31 -2.29
N GLU A 55 -18.53 -1.27 -3.13
CA GLU A 55 -19.51 -2.30 -2.76
C GLU A 55 -19.05 -3.18 -1.60
N LYS A 56 -17.74 -3.46 -1.53
CA LYS A 56 -17.15 -4.30 -0.47
C LYS A 56 -16.70 -3.53 0.77
N ALA A 57 -17.05 -2.25 0.89
CA ALA A 57 -16.66 -1.38 2.00
C ALA A 57 -15.13 -1.30 2.27
N VAL A 58 -14.30 -1.70 1.31
CA VAL A 58 -12.82 -1.76 1.45
C VAL A 58 -12.24 -0.36 1.56
N VAL A 59 -12.87 0.63 0.91
CA VAL A 59 -12.43 2.03 0.96
C VAL A 59 -12.45 2.56 2.41
N GLY A 60 -13.49 2.25 3.19
CA GLY A 60 -13.59 2.68 4.59
C GLY A 60 -12.54 2.01 5.47
N LEU A 61 -12.31 0.71 5.27
CA LEU A 61 -11.25 -0.04 5.96
C LEU A 61 -9.86 0.51 5.65
N ALA A 62 -9.57 0.79 4.38
CA ALA A 62 -8.28 1.32 3.94
C ALA A 62 -7.98 2.69 4.57
N VAL A 63 -8.95 3.60 4.55
CA VAL A 63 -8.81 4.93 5.18
C VAL A 63 -8.64 4.80 6.69
N GLY A 64 -9.45 3.98 7.36
CA GLY A 64 -9.33 3.71 8.79
C GLY A 64 -7.97 3.13 9.17
N PHE A 65 -7.45 2.20 8.36
CA PHE A 65 -6.14 1.59 8.57
C PHE A 65 -5.00 2.60 8.45
N ILE A 66 -5.00 3.44 7.41
CA ILE A 66 -3.96 4.47 7.20
C ILE A 66 -3.96 5.47 8.35
N ILE A 67 -5.13 5.96 8.77
CA ILE A 67 -5.25 6.86 9.92
C ILE A 67 -4.79 6.15 11.21
N GLY A 68 -5.15 4.88 11.38
CA GLY A 68 -4.70 4.06 12.51
C GLY A 68 -3.18 3.90 12.57
N GLN A 69 -2.53 3.67 11.42
CA GLN A 69 -1.06 3.59 11.34
C GLN A 69 -0.39 4.91 11.72
N GLN A 70 -0.91 6.04 11.24
CA GLN A 70 -0.37 7.35 11.61
C GLN A 70 -0.58 7.64 13.11
N ALA A 71 -1.75 7.31 13.66
CA ALA A 71 -2.01 7.44 15.09
C ALA A 71 -1.06 6.56 15.93
N GLN A 72 -0.83 5.31 15.51
CA GLN A 72 0.16 4.43 16.13
C GLN A 72 1.56 5.07 16.12
N GLY A 73 1.96 5.69 15.00
CA GLY A 73 3.22 6.42 14.88
C GLY A 73 3.35 7.56 15.90
N LEU A 74 2.30 8.39 16.05
CA LEU A 74 2.28 9.48 17.02
C LEU A 74 2.41 8.99 18.46
N ILE A 75 1.67 7.92 18.81
CA ILE A 75 1.73 7.32 20.14
C ILE A 75 3.13 6.76 20.42
N LYS A 76 3.70 6.05 19.44
CA LYS A 76 5.06 5.52 19.56
C LYS A 76 6.07 6.65 19.76
N GLN A 77 5.98 7.72 18.98
CA GLN A 77 6.87 8.87 19.10
C GLN A 77 6.73 9.58 20.44
N LEU A 78 5.50 9.69 20.98
CA LEU A 78 5.26 10.22 22.32
C LEU A 78 5.98 9.37 23.38
N VAL A 79 5.84 8.05 23.31
CA VAL A 79 6.52 7.13 24.24
C VAL A 79 8.03 7.23 24.10
N ASP A 80 8.54 7.14 22.87
CA ASP A 80 9.98 7.17 22.59
C ASP A 80 10.62 8.52 22.98
N SER A 81 9.88 9.63 22.88
CA SER A 81 10.39 10.98 23.20
C SER A 81 10.28 11.33 24.68
N PHE A 82 9.20 10.91 25.35
CA PHE A 82 8.93 11.31 26.73
C PHE A 82 9.17 10.18 27.71
N ILE A 83 8.66 8.97 27.46
CA ILE A 83 8.69 7.87 28.44
C ILE A 83 10.02 7.11 28.39
N THR A 84 10.54 6.83 27.20
CA THR A 84 11.80 6.09 27.03
C THR A 84 13.00 6.75 27.73
N PRO A 85 13.20 8.08 27.72
CA PRO A 85 14.25 8.71 28.52
C PRO A 85 14.14 8.39 30.03
N TRP A 86 12.93 8.43 30.60
CA TRP A 86 12.73 8.05 32.01
C TRP A 86 13.01 6.57 32.26
N ILE A 87 12.56 5.70 31.35
CA ILE A 87 12.87 4.27 31.41
C ILE A 87 14.39 4.06 31.40
N ASN A 88 15.11 4.72 30.49
CA ASN A 88 16.56 4.60 30.36
C ASN A 88 17.31 5.09 31.60
N ILE A 89 16.80 6.09 32.33
CA ILE A 89 17.39 6.55 33.59
C ILE A 89 17.24 5.50 34.70
N ILE A 90 16.05 4.88 34.83
CA ILE A 90 15.76 3.91 35.90
C ILE A 90 16.45 2.56 35.63
N ILE A 91 16.45 2.15 34.36
CA ILE A 91 16.77 0.78 33.93
C ILE A 91 18.21 0.71 33.36
N GLY A 92 18.75 1.84 32.90
CA GLY A 92 20.07 1.94 32.28
C GLY A 92 20.04 1.63 30.78
N SER A 93 20.77 2.43 29.99
CA SER A 93 20.88 2.33 28.52
C SER A 93 21.49 1.00 28.03
N GLU A 94 22.12 0.25 28.93
CA GLU A 94 22.86 -0.96 28.61
C GLU A 94 21.98 -2.23 28.65
N LEU A 95 20.75 -2.14 29.16
CA LEU A 95 19.87 -3.32 29.26
C LEU A 95 19.58 -3.97 27.90
N PRO A 96 19.28 -3.24 26.81
CA PRO A 96 19.14 -3.84 25.47
C PRO A 96 20.39 -4.54 24.95
N LYS A 97 21.57 -4.14 25.43
CA LYS A 97 22.88 -4.67 25.00
C LYS A 97 23.31 -5.89 25.81
N ARG A 98 22.61 -6.21 26.91
CA ARG A 98 22.88 -7.41 27.70
C ARG A 98 22.45 -8.65 26.90
N ALA A 99 23.45 -9.36 26.40
CA ALA A 99 23.31 -10.67 25.79
C ALA A 99 24.12 -11.69 26.60
N THR A 100 23.54 -12.85 26.85
CA THR A 100 24.24 -14.00 27.44
C THR A 100 24.57 -14.98 26.32
N VAL A 101 25.79 -15.51 26.31
CA VAL A 101 26.16 -16.58 25.37
C VAL A 101 25.78 -17.91 26.02
N PHE A 102 24.88 -18.65 25.38
CA PHE A 102 24.50 -19.99 25.83
C PHE A 102 24.70 -20.97 24.67
N GLY A 103 25.54 -21.99 24.88
CA GLY A 103 25.83 -23.00 23.84
C GLY A 103 26.44 -22.45 22.55
N GLY A 104 27.19 -21.35 22.60
CA GLY A 104 27.80 -20.70 21.42
C GLY A 104 26.88 -19.74 20.66
N GLN A 105 25.61 -19.60 21.06
CA GLN A 105 24.66 -18.65 20.47
C GLN A 105 24.47 -17.44 21.41
N GLN A 106 24.47 -16.23 20.85
CA GLN A 106 24.19 -15.02 21.62
C GLN A 106 22.67 -14.86 21.85
N PHE A 107 22.23 -14.98 23.11
CA PHE A 107 20.86 -14.71 23.52
C PHE A 107 20.74 -13.29 24.11
N ALA A 108 20.23 -12.36 23.29
CA ALA A 108 20.01 -10.97 23.67
C ALA A 108 18.73 -10.78 24.51
N TRP A 109 18.66 -11.41 25.70
CA TRP A 109 17.47 -11.36 26.58
C TRP A 109 17.14 -9.94 27.04
N GLY A 110 18.17 -9.09 27.15
CA GLY A 110 18.01 -7.69 27.53
C GLY A 110 17.18 -6.87 26.54
N LYS A 111 17.29 -7.15 25.23
CA LYS A 111 16.47 -6.49 24.20
C LYS A 111 15.00 -6.88 24.30
N PHE A 112 14.71 -8.14 24.61
CA PHE A 112 13.34 -8.61 24.78
C PHE A 112 12.66 -7.93 25.97
N LEU A 113 13.33 -7.91 27.14
CA LEU A 113 12.80 -7.26 28.33
C LEU A 113 12.59 -5.76 28.12
N TYR A 114 13.50 -5.09 27.42
CA TYR A 114 13.35 -3.68 27.06
C TYR A 114 12.12 -3.43 26.18
N ILE A 115 11.89 -4.27 25.15
CA ILE A 115 10.69 -4.16 24.29
C ILE A 115 9.42 -4.41 25.11
N LEU A 116 9.44 -5.37 26.05
CA LEU A 116 8.30 -5.67 26.92
C LEU A 116 7.92 -4.47 27.80
N ILE A 117 8.91 -3.81 28.39
CA ILE A 117 8.69 -2.60 29.20
C ILE A 117 8.16 -1.46 28.32
N ASN A 118 8.75 -1.26 27.13
CA ASN A 118 8.29 -0.22 26.22
C ASN A 118 6.85 -0.48 25.73
N PHE A 119 6.47 -1.74 25.56
CA PHE A 119 5.09 -2.12 25.22
C PHE A 119 4.10 -1.71 26.32
N ILE A 120 4.43 -1.97 27.60
CA ILE A 120 3.61 -1.52 28.73
C ILE A 120 3.50 0.02 28.74
N ALA A 121 4.59 0.73 28.44
CA ALA A 121 4.58 2.18 28.33
C ALA A 121 3.64 2.69 27.21
N VAL A 122 3.64 2.02 26.05
CA VAL A 122 2.69 2.32 24.97
C VAL A 122 1.25 2.12 25.42
N LEU A 123 0.93 1.04 26.13
CA LEU A 123 -0.43 0.82 26.64
C LEU A 123 -0.89 1.95 27.57
N VAL A 124 -0.01 2.39 28.47
CA VAL A 124 -0.28 3.51 29.37
C VAL A 124 -0.47 4.82 28.60
N ALA A 125 0.37 5.07 27.59
CA ALA A 125 0.27 6.27 26.76
C ALA A 125 -1.03 6.30 25.95
N VAL A 126 -1.45 5.18 25.35
CA VAL A 126 -2.75 5.03 24.66
C VAL A 126 -3.89 5.34 25.62
N TYR A 127 -3.87 4.73 26.80
CA TYR A 127 -4.90 4.95 27.82
C TYR A 127 -4.98 6.43 28.24
N ALA A 128 -3.84 7.06 28.50
CA ALA A 128 -3.77 8.47 28.83
C ALA A 128 -4.33 9.35 27.70
N MET A 129 -3.96 9.06 26.45
CA MET A 129 -4.44 9.80 25.28
C MET A 129 -5.96 9.74 25.14
N VAL A 130 -6.54 8.53 25.18
CA VAL A 130 -8.00 8.32 25.09
C VAL A 130 -8.73 9.05 26.23
N ARG A 131 -8.18 8.98 27.45
CA ARG A 131 -8.73 9.65 28.62
C ARG A 131 -8.69 11.18 28.51
N ILE A 132 -7.62 11.74 27.96
CA ILE A 132 -7.48 13.19 27.72
C ILE A 132 -8.49 13.66 26.68
N PHE A 133 -8.69 12.89 25.60
CA PHE A 133 -9.65 13.22 24.56
C PHE A 133 -11.12 13.15 25.02
N LYS A 134 -11.40 12.69 26.25
CA LYS A 134 -12.75 12.71 26.87
C LYS A 134 -13.85 12.17 25.95
N LEU A 135 -13.55 11.16 25.14
CA LEU A 135 -14.57 10.48 24.33
C LEU A 135 -15.67 9.86 25.22
N ASP A 136 -15.34 9.55 26.47
CA ASP A 136 -16.30 9.14 27.52
C ASP A 136 -17.42 10.16 27.78
N LYS A 137 -17.24 11.44 27.41
CA LYS A 137 -18.23 12.51 27.65
C LYS A 137 -19.14 12.79 26.45
N LEU A 138 -18.88 12.20 25.30
CA LEU A 138 -19.72 12.38 24.11
C LEU A 138 -20.92 11.42 24.07
N ASP A 139 -20.92 10.37 24.87
CA ASP A 139 -22.09 9.48 25.07
C ASP A 139 -23.15 10.05 26.04
N ALA A 140 -22.90 11.23 26.63
CA ALA A 140 -23.83 11.88 27.56
C ALA A 140 -24.78 12.86 26.86
N LYS A 141 -25.55 12.39 25.86
CA LYS A 141 -26.83 13.05 25.53
C LYS A 141 -27.83 12.04 24.94
N PRO A 142 -28.70 11.41 25.74
CA PRO A 142 -29.90 10.79 25.19
C PRO A 142 -30.72 11.89 24.52
N VAL A 143 -30.86 11.80 23.19
CA VAL A 143 -31.81 12.60 22.42
C VAL A 143 -33.21 12.30 22.96
N LYS A 144 -33.72 13.16 23.85
CA LYS A 144 -35.12 13.16 24.26
C LYS A 144 -35.96 13.44 23.02
N LYS A 145 -36.55 12.39 22.42
CA LYS A 145 -37.66 12.52 21.48
C LYS A 145 -38.84 13.14 22.22
N LYS A 146 -39.04 14.45 22.05
CA LYS A 146 -40.29 15.12 22.40
C LYS A 146 -41.27 14.88 21.25
N LYS A 147 -42.13 13.86 21.38
CA LYS A 147 -43.40 13.82 20.66
C LYS A 147 -44.37 14.68 21.49
N SER A 148 -44.88 15.74 20.89
CA SER A 148 -46.13 16.39 21.25
C SER A 148 -46.86 16.71 19.96
#